data_AF-A0A6J6SS71-F1
#
_entry.id   AF-A0A6J6SS71-F1
#
_cell.length_a   1.000
_cell.length_b   1.000
_cell.length_c   1.000
_cell.angle_alpha   90.00
_cell.angle_beta   90.00
_cell.angle_gamma   90.00
#
_symmetry.space_group_name_H-M   'P 1'
#
loop_
_entity.id
_entity.type
_entity.pdbx_description
1 polymer ?
#
loop_
_entity_poly.entity_id
_entity_poly.type
_entity_poly.pdbx_seq_one_letter_code
_entity_poly.pdbx_strand_id
1 'polypeptide(L)'
;MAALNPHEVIAEFLESHDLEYEEKDGKTFLITLPGEKKLQTHCALIIGDHSLSINAFVIRKPDENVGAVHAWCMAKNAGMYGIAFATNELGDIFLVGRLPLAAVTDREIDRLVGAVLQYSDSSFNPLLELGFANSIRREWAWRVNRGESLANLDAFKHLI
;
A
#
# COMPACT_ATOMS: atom_id res chain seq x y z
N MET A 1 26.43 15.92 16.10
CA MET A 1 25.66 14.66 16.24
C MET A 1 26.09 13.78 15.08
N ALA A 2 26.57 12.57 15.34
CA ALA A 2 26.80 11.61 14.24
C ALA A 2 25.44 11.38 13.55
N ALA A 3 25.42 11.42 12.21
CA ALA A 3 24.22 11.05 11.49
C ALA A 3 23.90 9.58 11.82
N LEU A 4 22.67 9.32 12.28
CA LEU A 4 22.20 7.96 12.53
C LEU A 4 22.30 7.15 11.24
N ASN A 5 22.72 5.90 11.35
CA ASN A 5 22.75 4.97 10.23
C ASN A 5 21.29 4.61 9.86
N PRO A 6 20.79 4.97 8.66
CA PRO A 6 19.40 4.71 8.28
C PRO A 6 19.01 3.22 8.35
N HIS A 7 19.97 2.33 8.12
CA HIS A 7 19.76 0.88 8.21
C HIS A 7 19.44 0.46 9.65
N GLU A 8 20.27 0.84 10.62
CA GLU A 8 20.07 0.53 12.03
C GLU A 8 18.74 1.07 12.54
N VAL A 9 18.40 2.31 12.19
CA VAL A 9 17.12 2.93 12.59
C VAL A 9 15.92 2.14 12.07
N ILE A 10 15.96 1.69 10.81
CA ILE A 10 14.85 0.93 10.22
C ILE A 10 14.79 -0.46 10.85
N ALA A 11 15.92 -1.16 11.01
CA ALA A 11 15.95 -2.48 11.62
C ALA A 11 15.41 -2.46 13.06
N GLU A 12 15.92 -1.54 13.89
CA GLU A 12 15.45 -1.38 15.29
C GLU A 12 13.96 -1.04 15.36
N PHE A 13 13.46 -0.18 14.47
CA PHE A 13 12.04 0.14 14.41
C PHE A 13 11.19 -1.10 14.09
N LEU A 14 11.58 -1.87 13.06
CA LEU A 14 10.82 -3.05 12.64
C LEU A 14 10.82 -4.15 13.72
N GLU A 15 11.97 -4.39 14.36
CA GLU A 15 12.10 -5.36 15.46
C GLU A 15 11.29 -4.93 16.69
N SER A 16 11.38 -3.66 17.10
CA SER A 16 10.69 -3.14 18.29
C SER A 16 9.16 -3.13 18.15
N HIS A 17 8.64 -3.06 16.93
CA HIS A 17 7.21 -3.09 16.63
C HIS A 17 6.70 -4.47 16.20
N ASP A 18 7.54 -5.51 16.26
CA ASP A 18 7.20 -6.90 15.88
C ASP A 18 6.59 -6.99 14.47
N LEU A 19 7.13 -6.21 13.53
CA LEU A 19 6.67 -6.20 12.14
C LEU A 19 7.33 -7.32 11.35
N GLU A 20 6.54 -8.05 10.55
CA GLU A 20 7.09 -9.05 9.64
C GLU A 20 7.83 -8.38 8.49
N TYR A 21 9.12 -8.67 8.34
CA TYR A 21 9.93 -8.18 7.22
C TYR A 21 10.97 -9.17 6.71
N GLU A 22 11.35 -9.02 5.44
CA GLU A 22 12.51 -9.65 4.82
C GLU A 22 13.53 -8.57 4.46
N GLU A 23 14.79 -8.75 4.87
CA GLU A 23 15.89 -7.89 4.45
C GLU A 23 16.61 -8.47 3.22
N LYS A 24 16.85 -7.63 2.22
CA LYS A 24 17.67 -7.93 1.04
C LYS A 24 18.81 -6.94 0.97
N ASP A 25 19.93 -7.40 0.42
CA ASP A 25 21.10 -6.63 0.00
C ASP A 25 21.68 -5.58 0.98
N GLY A 26 21.31 -5.66 2.27
CA GLY A 26 21.71 -4.68 3.29
C GLY A 26 21.07 -3.30 3.13
N LYS A 27 20.12 -3.14 2.20
CA LYS A 27 19.53 -1.84 1.84
C LYS A 27 18.02 -1.88 1.63
N THR A 28 17.44 -3.06 1.49
CA THR A 28 16.04 -3.23 1.13
C THR A 28 15.30 -3.98 2.23
N PHE A 29 14.27 -3.36 2.81
CA PHE A 29 13.37 -4.00 3.76
C PHE A 29 12.01 -4.19 3.11
N LEU A 30 11.56 -5.43 2.99
CA LEU A 30 10.23 -5.80 2.50
C LEU A 30 9.32 -6.12 3.68
N ILE A 31 8.41 -5.22 4.00
CA ILE A 31 7.57 -5.27 5.19
C ILE A 31 6.16 -5.72 4.80
N THR A 32 5.54 -6.55 5.63
CA THR A 32 4.13 -6.92 5.53
C THR A 32 3.34 -6.23 6.65
N LEU A 33 2.47 -5.30 6.27
CA LEU A 33 1.63 -4.55 7.21
C LEU A 33 0.23 -5.16 7.29
N PRO A 34 -0.28 -5.47 8.50
CA PRO A 34 -1.61 -6.04 8.68
C PRO A 34 -2.70 -4.97 8.49
N GLY A 35 -3.63 -5.17 7.56
CA GLY A 35 -4.76 -4.29 7.31
C GLY A 35 -6.12 -4.94 7.59
N GLU A 36 -7.18 -4.13 7.62
CA GLU A 36 -8.54 -4.60 7.93
C GLU A 36 -9.30 -5.01 6.67
N LYS A 37 -9.42 -4.09 5.71
CA LYS A 37 -10.08 -4.31 4.41
C LYS A 37 -9.12 -5.00 3.45
N LYS A 38 -7.88 -4.49 3.41
CA LYS A 38 -6.80 -5.12 2.67
C LYS A 38 -5.92 -5.87 3.66
N LEU A 39 -6.24 -7.15 3.83
CA LEU A 39 -5.64 -8.07 4.80
C LEU A 39 -4.14 -7.87 5.01
N GLN A 40 -3.39 -7.70 3.92
CA GLN A 40 -1.95 -7.44 3.95
C GLN A 40 -1.57 -6.34 2.96
N THR A 41 -0.74 -5.40 3.40
CA THR A 41 -0.11 -4.39 2.56
C THR A 41 1.40 -4.61 2.56
N HIS A 42 1.96 -5.02 1.42
CA HIS A 42 3.40 -5.14 1.25
C HIS A 42 4.03 -3.78 0.92
N CYS A 43 5.06 -3.42 1.67
CA CYS A 43 5.77 -2.15 1.56
C CYS A 43 7.28 -2.39 1.51
N ALA A 44 7.96 -1.80 0.52
CA ALA A 44 9.40 -1.81 0.41
C ALA A 44 9.98 -0.48 0.91
N LEU A 45 10.92 -0.54 1.86
CA LEU A 45 11.79 0.56 2.24
C LEU A 45 13.18 0.31 1.63
N ILE A 46 13.65 1.20 0.77
CA ILE A 46 14.88 1.02 -0.01
C ILE A 46 15.83 2.17 0.27
N ILE A 47 16.96 1.87 0.91
CA ILE A 47 18.02 2.84 1.22
C ILE A 47 18.87 3.05 -0.04
N GLY A 48 18.68 4.18 -0.71
CA GLY A 48 19.54 4.63 -1.79
C GLY A 48 20.73 5.46 -1.28
N ASP A 49 21.55 5.95 -2.20
CA ASP A 49 22.77 6.73 -1.85
C ASP A 49 22.46 8.08 -1.18
N HIS A 50 21.27 8.63 -1.43
CA HIS A 50 20.88 9.97 -0.96
C HIS A 50 19.48 10.03 -0.32
N SER A 51 18.68 8.98 -0.46
CA SER A 51 17.29 8.99 0.00
C SER A 51 16.79 7.59 0.31
N LEU A 52 15.90 7.50 1.29
CA LEU A 52 15.02 6.35 1.49
C LEU A 52 13.86 6.44 0.51
N SER A 53 13.61 5.37 -0.25
CA SER A 53 12.42 5.22 -1.08
C SER A 53 11.42 4.30 -0.40
N ILE A 54 10.14 4.66 -0.46
CA ILE A 54 9.02 3.89 0.08
C ILE A 54 8.15 3.49 -1.09
N ASN A 55 7.86 2.20 -1.25
CA ASN A 55 6.98 1.70 -2.30
C ASN A 55 6.04 0.64 -1.74
N ALA A 56 4.74 0.91 -1.69
CA ALA A 56 3.75 -0.06 -1.27
C ALA A 56 2.77 -0.36 -2.40
N PHE A 57 2.59 -1.63 -2.72
CA PHE A 57 1.63 -2.05 -3.73
C PHE A 57 0.21 -1.85 -3.18
N VAL A 58 -0.67 -1.18 -3.92
CA VAL A 58 -2.07 -0.95 -3.53
C VAL A 58 -2.98 -1.95 -4.22
N ILE A 59 -3.04 -1.92 -5.54
CA ILE A 59 -3.93 -2.74 -6.35
C ILE A 59 -3.37 -2.91 -7.76
N ARG A 60 -3.75 -3.99 -8.44
CA ARG A 60 -3.43 -4.21 -9.85
C ARG A 60 -4.08 -3.13 -10.72
N LYS A 61 -3.60 -3.00 -11.95
CA LYS A 61 -4.25 -2.17 -12.99
C LYS A 61 -5.77 -2.36 -12.98
N PRO A 62 -6.56 -1.27 -12.92
CA PRO A 62 -8.03 -1.35 -13.00
C PRO A 62 -8.49 -2.06 -14.27
N ASP A 63 -9.49 -2.94 -14.15
CA ASP A 63 -10.12 -3.64 -15.27
C ASP A 63 -10.99 -2.68 -16.11
N GLU A 64 -11.59 -1.70 -15.44
CA GLU A 64 -12.47 -0.70 -16.04
C GLU A 64 -12.30 0.67 -15.38
N ASN A 65 -12.89 1.71 -15.98
CA ASN A 65 -12.88 3.09 -15.47
C ASN A 65 -11.50 3.63 -15.06
N VAL A 66 -10.43 3.22 -15.75
CA VAL A 66 -9.03 3.55 -15.43
C VAL A 66 -8.83 5.06 -15.18
N GLY A 67 -9.41 5.91 -16.04
CA GLY A 67 -9.31 7.37 -15.89
C GLY A 67 -9.96 7.90 -14.60
N ALA A 68 -11.11 7.34 -14.20
CA ALA A 68 -11.79 7.73 -12.96
C ALA A 68 -11.01 7.25 -11.72
N VAL A 69 -10.44 6.04 -11.77
CA VAL A 69 -9.57 5.52 -10.72
C VAL A 69 -8.34 6.42 -10.54
N HIS A 70 -7.65 6.78 -11.63
CA HIS A 70 -6.48 7.66 -11.54
C HIS A 70 -6.85 9.06 -11.04
N ALA A 71 -7.97 9.63 -11.51
CA ALA A 71 -8.46 10.92 -11.03
C ALA A 71 -8.77 10.89 -9.53
N TRP A 72 -9.38 9.80 -9.04
CA TRP A 72 -9.63 9.59 -7.61
C TRP A 72 -8.33 9.56 -6.80
N CYS A 73 -7.34 8.77 -7.23
CA CYS A 73 -6.02 8.70 -6.60
C CYS A 73 -5.35 10.07 -6.56
N MET A 74 -5.32 10.77 -7.69
CA MET A 74 -4.71 12.10 -7.81
C MET A 74 -5.39 13.13 -6.88
N ALA A 75 -6.71 13.09 -6.75
CA ALA A 75 -7.45 13.97 -5.86
C ALA A 75 -7.12 13.74 -4.38
N LYS A 76 -6.71 12.51 -3.99
CA LYS A 76 -6.32 12.20 -2.61
C LYS A 76 -4.91 12.69 -2.27
N ASN A 77 -4.00 12.72 -3.24
CA ASN A 77 -2.59 13.05 -3.03
C ASN A 77 -2.36 14.37 -2.27
N ALA A 78 -3.19 15.39 -2.50
CA ALA A 78 -3.04 16.70 -1.85
C ALA A 78 -3.20 16.66 -0.32
N GLY A 79 -3.91 15.66 0.22
CA GLY A 79 -4.12 15.49 1.66
C GLY A 79 -3.23 14.45 2.32
N MET A 80 -2.30 13.84 1.58
CA MET A 80 -1.48 12.73 2.06
C MET A 80 -0.16 13.22 2.67
N TYR A 81 0.39 12.41 3.58
CA TYR A 81 1.63 12.71 4.28
C TYR A 81 2.77 11.83 3.76
N GLY A 82 3.83 12.44 3.22
CA GLY A 82 5.10 11.77 2.87
C GLY A 82 5.07 10.78 1.70
N ILE A 83 3.88 10.31 1.31
CA ILE A 83 3.62 9.36 0.23
C ILE A 83 2.47 9.84 -0.65
N ALA A 84 2.46 9.40 -1.91
CA ALA A 84 1.42 9.71 -2.89
C ALA A 84 1.11 8.49 -3.75
N PHE A 85 -0.09 8.44 -4.31
CA PHE A 85 -0.44 7.45 -5.32
C PHE A 85 0.36 7.68 -6.60
N ALA A 86 0.90 6.60 -7.15
CA ALA A 86 1.59 6.57 -8.43
C ALA A 86 1.22 5.30 -9.21
N THR A 87 1.47 5.31 -10.51
CA THR A 87 1.25 4.16 -11.40
C THR A 87 2.56 3.69 -12.01
N ASN A 88 2.75 2.38 -12.15
CA ASN A 88 3.86 1.83 -12.93
C ASN A 88 3.50 1.72 -14.43
N GLU A 89 4.42 1.21 -15.24
CA GLU A 89 4.21 1.00 -16.69
C GLU A 89 3.11 -0.01 -17.01
N LEU A 90 2.84 -0.96 -16.10
CA LEU A 90 1.76 -1.93 -16.23
C LEU A 90 0.39 -1.33 -15.84
N GLY A 91 0.36 -0.12 -15.27
CA GLY A 91 -0.84 0.55 -14.77
C GLY A 91 -1.25 0.12 -13.36
N ASP A 92 -0.42 -0.66 -12.66
CA ASP A 92 -0.65 -0.99 -11.25
C ASP A 92 -0.46 0.24 -10.37
N ILE A 93 -1.23 0.32 -9.28
CA ILE A 93 -1.27 1.48 -8.39
C ILE A 93 -0.44 1.18 -7.15
N PHE A 94 0.41 2.14 -6.80
CA PHE A 94 1.31 2.11 -5.64
C PHE A 94 1.15 3.36 -4.79
N LEU A 95 1.54 3.26 -3.53
CA LEU A 95 1.92 4.40 -2.70
C LEU A 95 3.44 4.54 -2.76
N VAL A 96 3.92 5.73 -3.15
CA VAL A 96 5.34 6.02 -3.32
C VAL A 96 5.73 7.22 -2.48
N GLY A 97 6.83 7.11 -1.76
CA GLY A 97 7.43 8.20 -0.98
C GLY A 97 8.93 8.27 -1.14
N ARG A 98 9.50 9.44 -0.82
CA ARG A 98 10.94 9.63 -0.77
C ARG A 98 11.31 10.57 0.37
N LEU A 99 12.29 10.16 1.16
CA LEU A 99 12.76 10.90 2.32
C LEU A 99 14.29 11.07 2.25
N PRO A 100 14.87 12.25 2.55
CA PRO A 100 16.31 12.36 2.72
C PRO A 100 16.80 11.47 3.87
N LEU A 101 17.98 10.87 3.73
CA LEU A 101 18.51 9.95 4.76
C LEU A 101 18.61 10.57 6.15
N ALA A 102 18.87 11.87 6.25
CA ALA A 102 18.94 12.60 7.52
C ALA A 102 17.59 12.68 8.27
N ALA A 103 16.46 12.46 7.58
CA ALA A 103 15.14 12.43 8.20
C ALA A 103 14.69 11.00 8.57
N VAL A 104 15.49 9.98 8.25
CA VAL A 104 15.22 8.59 8.68
C VAL A 104 15.42 8.51 10.19
N THR A 105 14.31 8.61 10.90
CA THR A 105 14.22 8.50 12.35
C THR A 105 13.07 7.55 12.68
N ASP A 106 13.14 6.89 13.83
CA ASP A 106 12.09 6.01 14.35
C ASP A 106 10.67 6.62 14.19
N ARG A 107 10.50 7.86 14.67
CA ARG A 107 9.22 8.59 14.59
C ARG A 107 8.76 8.88 13.16
N GLU A 108 9.69 9.07 12.23
CA GLU A 108 9.33 9.35 10.83
C GLU A 108 9.01 8.07 10.07
N ILE A 109 9.70 6.96 10.38
CA ILE A 109 9.35 5.64 9.85
C ILE A 109 7.98 5.21 10.36
N ASP A 110 7.68 5.39 11.65
CA ASP A 110 6.35 5.13 12.23
C ASP A 110 5.25 5.86 11.46
N ARG A 111 5.40 7.18 11.27
CA ARG A 111 4.43 7.99 10.50
C ARG A 111 4.25 7.51 9.07
N LEU A 112 5.35 7.18 8.38
CA LEU A 112 5.31 6.74 6.99
C LEU A 112 4.65 5.36 6.85
N VAL A 113 5.02 4.41 7.70
CA VAL A 113 4.44 3.06 7.72
C VAL A 113 2.95 3.11 8.08
N GLY A 114 2.58 3.91 9.09
CA GLY A 114 1.19 4.15 9.45
C GLY A 114 0.39 4.80 8.31
N ALA A 115 0.99 5.78 7.60
CA ALA A 115 0.38 6.39 6.44
C ALA A 115 0.18 5.38 5.28
N VAL A 116 1.16 4.52 5.02
CA VAL A 116 1.04 3.44 4.01
C VAL A 116 -0.13 2.54 4.35
N LEU A 117 -0.20 2.05 5.58
CA LEU A 117 -1.26 1.18 6.03
C LEU A 117 -2.63 1.85 5.89
N GLN A 118 -2.77 3.06 6.43
CA GLN A 118 -4.02 3.80 6.41
C GLN A 118 -4.51 4.07 4.98
N TYR A 119 -3.65 4.58 4.10
CA TYR A 119 -4.06 4.94 2.74
C TYR A 119 -4.30 3.72 1.86
N SER A 120 -3.53 2.65 2.03
CA SER A 120 -3.75 1.37 1.34
C SER A 120 -5.09 0.75 1.75
N ASP A 121 -5.39 0.70 3.05
CA ASP A 121 -6.62 0.10 3.56
C ASP A 121 -7.88 0.93 3.22
N SER A 122 -7.83 2.24 3.47
CA SER A 122 -8.96 3.13 3.22
C SER A 122 -9.30 3.31 1.73
N SER A 123 -8.32 3.17 0.84
CA SER A 123 -8.54 3.26 -0.61
C SER A 123 -8.99 1.94 -1.25
N PHE A 124 -8.83 0.80 -0.57
CA PHE A 124 -9.02 -0.51 -1.19
C PHE A 124 -10.43 -0.73 -1.77
N ASN A 125 -11.49 -0.62 -0.96
CA ASN A 125 -12.86 -0.81 -1.43
C ASN A 125 -13.29 0.24 -2.46
N PRO A 126 -13.03 1.56 -2.27
CA PRO A 126 -13.31 2.56 -3.30
C PRO A 126 -12.65 2.25 -4.65
N LEU A 127 -11.41 1.79 -4.64
CA LEU A 127 -10.69 1.43 -5.87
C LEU A 127 -11.29 0.17 -6.52
N LEU A 128 -11.72 -0.82 -5.73
CA LEU A 128 -12.42 -2.00 -6.21
C LEU A 128 -13.78 -1.66 -6.83
N GLU A 129 -14.57 -0.81 -6.17
CA GLU A 129 -15.86 -0.36 -6.69
C GLU A 129 -15.72 0.44 -7.99
N LEU A 130 -14.72 1.31 -8.08
CA LEU A 130 -14.50 2.11 -9.28
C LEU A 130 -13.93 1.28 -10.43
N GLY A 131 -12.93 0.45 -10.15
CA GLY A 131 -12.09 -0.17 -11.17
C GLY A 131 -12.38 -1.64 -11.48
N PHE A 132 -13.22 -2.31 -10.69
CA PHE A 132 -13.41 -3.77 -10.74
C PHE A 132 -14.86 -4.21 -10.55
N ALA A 133 -15.86 -3.32 -10.63
CA ALA A 133 -17.26 -3.62 -10.36
C ALA A 133 -17.79 -4.81 -11.17
N ASN A 134 -17.49 -4.87 -12.46
CA ASN A 134 -17.92 -5.99 -13.32
C ASN A 134 -17.21 -7.30 -12.97
N SER A 135 -15.94 -7.25 -12.57
CA SER A 135 -15.19 -8.42 -12.10
C SER A 135 -15.77 -8.95 -10.78
N ILE A 136 -16.15 -8.05 -9.87
CA ILE A 136 -16.84 -8.37 -8.62
C ILE A 136 -18.20 -9.03 -8.90
N ARG A 137 -19.00 -8.50 -9.82
CA ARG A 137 -20.29 -9.11 -10.21
C ARG A 137 -20.12 -10.53 -10.76
N ARG A 138 -19.10 -10.75 -11.61
CA ARG A 138 -18.81 -12.09 -12.16
C ARG A 138 -18.38 -13.06 -11.08
N GLU A 139 -17.48 -12.64 -10.18
CA GLU A 139 -17.02 -13.45 -9.05
C GLU A 139 -18.19 -13.80 -8.11
N TRP A 140 -19.06 -12.82 -7.81
CA TRP A 140 -20.26 -13.04 -6.99
C TRP A 140 -21.16 -14.13 -7.59
N ALA A 141 -21.53 -13.99 -8.87
CA ALA A 141 -22.38 -14.97 -9.56
C ALA A 141 -21.75 -16.36 -9.59
N TRP A 142 -20.42 -16.44 -9.79
CA TRP A 142 -19.68 -17.70 -9.76
C TRP A 142 -19.73 -18.38 -8.39
N ARG A 143 -19.52 -17.61 -7.30
CA ARG A 143 -19.57 -18.15 -5.93
C ARG A 143 -20.96 -18.62 -5.53
N VAL A 144 -22.00 -17.86 -5.87
CA VAL A 144 -23.39 -18.24 -5.62
C VAL A 144 -23.74 -19.56 -6.32
N ASN A 145 -23.34 -19.74 -7.57
CA ASN A 145 -23.61 -20.97 -8.32
C ASN A 145 -22.90 -22.19 -7.72
N ARG A 146 -21.72 -22.01 -7.12
CA ARG A 146 -20.91 -23.10 -6.54
C ARG A 146 -21.11 -23.32 -5.05
N GLY A 147 -21.88 -22.47 -4.36
CA GLY A 147 -22.03 -22.52 -2.91
C GLY A 147 -20.76 -22.10 -2.14
N GLU A 148 -19.90 -21.30 -2.76
CA GLU A 148 -18.66 -20.78 -2.16
C GLU A 148 -18.95 -19.60 -1.22
N SER A 149 -18.05 -19.36 -0.26
CA SER A 149 -18.20 -18.28 0.73
C SER A 149 -18.17 -16.89 0.11
N LEU A 150 -19.10 -16.01 0.49
CA LEU A 150 -19.18 -14.61 0.04
C LEU A 150 -18.57 -13.60 1.03
N ALA A 151 -17.95 -14.05 2.13
CA ALA A 151 -17.50 -13.18 3.22
C ALA A 151 -16.66 -11.97 2.76
N ASN A 152 -15.74 -12.17 1.81
CA ASN A 152 -14.89 -11.09 1.28
C ASN A 152 -15.58 -10.19 0.27
N LEU A 153 -16.74 -10.60 -0.25
CA LEU A 153 -17.55 -9.82 -1.19
C LEU A 153 -18.66 -9.04 -0.49
N ASP A 154 -18.90 -9.29 0.80
CA ASP A 154 -19.99 -8.68 1.56
C ASP A 154 -20.00 -7.15 1.50
N ALA A 155 -18.82 -6.53 1.47
CA ALA A 155 -18.66 -5.08 1.31
C ALA A 155 -19.26 -4.54 0.00
N PHE A 156 -19.36 -5.38 -1.04
CA PHE A 156 -19.81 -5.04 -2.38
C PHE A 156 -21.24 -5.53 -2.70
N LYS A 157 -22.00 -5.98 -1.69
CA LYS A 157 -23.41 -6.40 -1.84
C LYS A 157 -24.28 -5.40 -2.62
N HIS A 158 -23.98 -4.12 -2.48
CA HIS A 158 -24.71 -3.02 -3.13
C HIS A 158 -24.45 -2.92 -4.65
N LEU A 159 -23.49 -3.67 -5.20
CA LEU A 159 -23.17 -3.70 -6.64
C LEU A 159 -23.96 -4.77 -7.42
N ILE A 160 -24.65 -5.68 -6.71
CA ILE A 160 -25.40 -6.82 -7.25
C ILE A 160 -26.87 -6.44 -7.42
#